data_AF-A0A921ST27-F1
#
_entry.id   AF-A0A921ST27-F1
#
_cell.length_a   1.000
_cell.length_b   1.000
_cell.length_c   1.000
_cell.angle_alpha   90.00
_cell.angle_beta   90.00
_cell.angle_gamma   90.00
#
_symmetry.space_group_name_H-M   'P 1'
#
loop_
_entity.id
_entity.type
_entity.pdbx_description
1 polymer ?
#
loop_
_entity_poly.entity_id
_entity_poly.type
_entity_poly.pdbx_seq_one_letter_code
_entity_poly.pdbx_strand_id
1 'polypeptide(L)'
;MFIFTAKVDRRKLTAAAVAGVVLCGALVALFVLLGGRGTAVSALADPNGVRTNGDRVAYLEQYGWTVDPEPAAVEELLIPETFDETYTQYLELQSSQGFDLTKYCGKRVKRYAYTITNYPTGETGVQAGLLVYKNTVIGGEVLSSQLDGFIHGLALPQS
;
A
#
# COMPACT_ATOMS: atom_id res chain seq x y z
N MET A 1 -36.26 -24.81 17.56
CA MET A 1 -34.79 -24.97 17.59
C MET A 1 -34.45 -26.21 16.80
N PHE A 2 -33.87 -26.04 15.61
CA PHE A 2 -33.49 -27.16 14.72
C PHE A 2 -31.97 -27.10 14.53
N ILE A 3 -31.26 -28.12 15.00
CA ILE A 3 -29.83 -28.27 14.78
C ILE A 3 -29.67 -29.11 13.51
N PHE A 4 -29.19 -28.49 12.43
CA PHE A 4 -28.77 -29.21 11.23
C PHE A 4 -27.34 -29.71 11.43
N THR A 5 -27.16 -31.02 11.46
CA THR A 5 -25.84 -31.65 11.42
C THR A 5 -25.56 -32.10 10.00
N ALA A 6 -24.74 -31.35 9.26
CA ALA A 6 -24.28 -31.75 7.92
C ALA A 6 -23.01 -32.62 8.06
N LYS A 7 -23.09 -33.88 7.66
CA LYS A 7 -21.95 -34.79 7.56
C LYS A 7 -21.19 -34.45 6.27
N VAL A 8 -19.99 -33.86 6.39
CA VAL A 8 -19.13 -33.52 5.25
C VAL A 8 -18.33 -34.76 4.84
N ASP A 9 -18.46 -35.15 3.57
CA ASP A 9 -17.78 -36.30 2.97
C ASP A 9 -16.33 -35.94 2.58
N ARG A 10 -15.34 -36.60 3.20
CA ARG A 10 -13.91 -36.30 3.06
C ARG A 10 -13.38 -36.45 1.63
N ARG A 11 -14.09 -37.16 0.76
CA ARG A 11 -13.72 -37.34 -0.66
C ARG A 11 -13.99 -36.09 -1.51
N LYS A 12 -14.90 -35.20 -1.09
CA LYS A 12 -15.16 -33.92 -1.78
C LYS A 12 -14.14 -32.83 -1.46
N LEU A 13 -13.42 -32.98 -0.33
CA LEU A 13 -12.37 -32.03 0.08
C LEU A 13 -11.08 -32.18 -0.72
N THR A 14 -10.71 -33.39 -1.15
CA THR A 14 -9.49 -33.61 -1.95
C THR A 14 -9.63 -33.14 -3.39
N ALA A 15 -10.81 -33.29 -4.01
CA ALA A 15 -11.08 -32.77 -5.35
C ALA A 15 -11.11 -31.23 -5.39
N ALA A 16 -11.60 -30.58 -4.32
CA ALA A 16 -11.59 -29.12 -4.20
C ALA A 16 -10.18 -28.54 -4.02
N ALA A 17 -9.27 -29.27 -3.35
CA ALA A 17 -7.89 -28.82 -3.14
C ALA A 17 -7.04 -28.85 -4.42
N VAL A 18 -7.25 -29.84 -5.30
CA VAL A 18 -6.49 -29.95 -6.57
C VAL A 18 -6.97 -28.93 -7.61
N ALA A 19 -8.27 -28.62 -7.64
CA ALA A 19 -8.82 -27.60 -8.54
C ALA A 19 -8.35 -26.17 -8.16
N GLY A 20 -8.17 -25.88 -6.87
CA GLY A 20 -7.70 -24.57 -6.40
C GLY A 20 -6.24 -24.25 -6.79
N VAL A 21 -5.35 -25.26 -6.76
CA VAL A 21 -3.92 -25.06 -7.07
C VAL A 21 -3.69 -24.88 -8.58
N VAL A 22 -4.45 -25.58 -9.41
CA VAL A 22 -4.34 -25.46 -10.89
C VAL A 22 -4.88 -24.11 -11.39
N LEU A 23 -5.93 -23.57 -10.74
CA LEU A 23 -6.48 -22.27 -11.11
C LEU A 23 -5.56 -21.10 -10.72
N CYS A 24 -4.87 -21.17 -9.58
CA CYS A 24 -3.86 -20.17 -9.21
C CYS A 24 -2.61 -20.24 -10.09
N GLY A 25 -2.12 -21.44 -10.43
CA GLY A 25 -0.95 -21.60 -11.30
C GLY A 25 -1.18 -21.06 -12.72
N ALA A 26 -2.39 -21.24 -13.26
CA ALA A 26 -2.75 -20.72 -14.58
C ALA A 26 -2.83 -19.18 -14.64
N LEU A 27 -3.26 -18.52 -13.55
CA LEU A 27 -3.31 -17.06 -13.48
C LEU A 27 -1.92 -16.43 -13.39
N VAL A 28 -0.99 -17.04 -12.64
CA VAL A 28 0.40 -16.56 -12.54
C VAL A 28 1.14 -16.75 -13.87
N ALA A 29 0.93 -17.88 -14.56
CA ALA A 29 1.54 -18.12 -15.87
C ALA A 29 1.02 -17.15 -16.94
N LEU A 30 -0.27 -16.77 -16.89
CA LEU A 30 -0.86 -15.82 -17.83
C LEU A 30 -0.30 -14.39 -17.67
N PHE A 31 -0.01 -13.97 -16.43
CA PHE A 31 0.63 -12.67 -16.15
C PHE A 31 2.06 -12.57 -16.67
N VAL A 32 2.81 -13.67 -16.65
CA VAL A 32 4.22 -13.71 -17.12
C VAL A 32 4.30 -13.84 -18.64
N LEU A 33 3.33 -14.49 -19.29
CA LEU A 33 3.38 -14.79 -20.73
C LEU A 33 2.78 -13.70 -21.64
N LEU A 34 1.91 -12.80 -21.14
CA LEU A 34 1.23 -11.80 -21.99
C LEU A 34 1.91 -10.44 -22.14
N GLY A 35 3.17 -10.31 -21.72
CA GLY A 35 3.97 -9.15 -22.06
C GLY A 35 3.72 -7.96 -21.14
N GLY A 36 4.77 -7.63 -20.40
CA GLY A 36 4.95 -6.30 -19.84
C GLY A 36 4.94 -5.28 -20.97
N ARG A 37 3.78 -4.65 -21.16
CA ARG A 37 3.56 -3.37 -21.85
C ARG A 37 2.14 -2.90 -21.56
N GLY A 38 1.86 -2.70 -20.28
CA GLY A 38 0.69 -1.98 -19.81
C GLY A 38 1.08 -0.55 -19.49
N THR A 39 0.71 0.39 -20.35
CA THR A 39 0.65 1.82 -20.04
C THR A 39 -0.28 2.02 -18.85
N ALA A 40 0.25 2.03 -17.63
CA ALA A 40 -0.53 2.37 -16.47
C ALA A 40 -0.49 3.90 -16.32
N VAL A 41 -1.51 4.57 -16.87
CA VAL A 41 -2.06 5.72 -16.16
C VAL A 41 -2.44 5.16 -14.80
N SER A 42 -1.61 5.42 -13.79
CA SER A 42 -1.79 4.90 -12.44
C SER A 42 -3.15 5.39 -11.95
N ALA A 43 -4.17 4.55 -12.04
CA ALA A 43 -5.41 4.78 -11.34
C ALA A 43 -5.00 4.75 -9.86
N LEU A 44 -5.03 5.92 -9.22
CA LEU A 44 -4.72 6.05 -7.80
C LEU A 44 -5.51 4.98 -7.05
N ALA A 45 -4.80 4.16 -6.25
CA ALA A 45 -5.43 3.16 -5.40
C ALA A 45 -6.52 3.83 -4.55
N ASP A 46 -7.66 3.16 -4.32
CA ASP A 46 -8.72 3.73 -3.48
C ASP A 46 -8.17 3.93 -2.05
N PRO A 47 -8.08 5.18 -1.57
CA PRO A 47 -7.51 5.45 -0.26
C PRO A 47 -8.39 4.95 0.89
N ASN A 48 -9.65 4.59 0.64
CA ASN A 48 -10.59 4.22 1.68
C ASN A 48 -10.57 2.73 2.03
N GLY A 49 -10.96 2.41 3.27
CA GLY A 49 -11.10 1.02 3.72
C GLY A 49 -9.81 0.38 4.20
N VAL A 50 -8.71 1.13 4.27
CA VAL A 50 -7.40 0.69 4.75
C VAL A 50 -7.40 0.64 6.28
N ARG A 51 -7.74 -0.52 6.86
CA ARG A 51 -7.98 -0.70 8.31
C ARG A 51 -6.85 -1.47 9.00
N THR A 52 -6.47 -2.58 8.39
CA THR A 52 -5.56 -3.57 8.96
C THR A 52 -4.16 -3.42 8.40
N ASN A 53 -3.20 -4.14 8.97
CA ASN A 53 -1.85 -4.21 8.41
C ASN A 53 -1.86 -4.78 6.99
N GLY A 54 -2.62 -5.84 6.76
CA GLY A 54 -2.79 -6.42 5.43
C GLY A 54 -3.35 -5.44 4.42
N ASP A 55 -4.31 -4.59 4.80
CA ASP A 55 -4.86 -3.59 3.88
C ASP A 55 -3.82 -2.53 3.49
N ARG A 56 -2.92 -2.15 4.41
CA ARG A 56 -1.84 -1.18 4.12
C ARG A 56 -0.79 -1.77 3.18
N VAL A 57 -0.41 -3.02 3.39
CA VAL A 57 0.49 -3.74 2.48
C VAL A 57 -0.16 -3.86 1.10
N ALA A 58 -1.41 -4.31 1.03
CA ALA A 58 -2.16 -4.42 -0.22
C ALA A 58 -2.38 -3.06 -0.92
N TYR A 59 -2.46 -1.97 -0.16
CA TYR A 59 -2.52 -0.61 -0.71
C TYR A 59 -1.20 -0.24 -1.40
N LEU A 60 -0.05 -0.53 -0.79
CA LEU A 60 1.27 -0.28 -1.37
C LEU A 60 1.55 -1.19 -2.59
N GLU A 61 1.08 -2.44 -2.56
CA GLU A 61 1.18 -3.38 -3.69
C GLU A 61 0.44 -2.89 -4.94
N GLN A 62 -0.66 -2.14 -4.79
CA GLN A 62 -1.37 -1.53 -5.94
C GLN A 62 -0.51 -0.47 -6.64
N TYR A 63 0.44 0.15 -5.94
CA TYR A 63 1.44 1.04 -6.54
C TYR A 63 2.64 0.27 -7.11
N GLY A 64 2.70 -1.06 -6.92
CA GLY A 64 3.78 -1.95 -7.36
C GLY A 64 4.90 -2.15 -6.32
N TRP A 65 4.75 -1.66 -5.10
CA TRP A 65 5.75 -1.84 -4.05
C TRP A 65 5.66 -3.22 -3.41
N THR A 66 6.81 -3.83 -3.19
CA THR A 66 6.98 -4.95 -2.26
C THR A 66 7.62 -4.39 -1.01
N VAL A 67 7.02 -4.70 0.15
CA VAL A 67 7.48 -4.22 1.44
C VAL A 67 7.64 -5.35 2.44
N ASP A 68 8.39 -5.09 3.50
CA ASP A 68 8.38 -5.97 4.68
C ASP A 68 6.94 -6.07 5.23
N PRO A 69 6.51 -7.26 5.70
CA PRO A 69 5.11 -7.46 6.11
C PRO A 69 4.66 -6.59 7.28
N GLU A 70 5.57 -6.24 8.19
CA GLU A 70 5.28 -5.41 9.36
C GLU A 70 5.92 -4.03 9.20
N PRO A 71 5.26 -2.96 9.70
CA PRO A 71 5.82 -1.62 9.63
C PRO A 71 7.08 -1.52 10.50
N ALA A 72 8.12 -0.90 9.97
CA ALA A 72 9.33 -0.57 10.70
C ALA A 72 9.07 0.46 11.82
N ALA A 73 8.10 1.36 11.62
CA ALA A 73 7.66 2.33 12.61
C ALA A 73 6.18 2.67 12.49
N VAL A 74 5.56 2.98 13.63
CA VAL A 74 4.19 3.51 13.71
C VAL A 74 4.19 4.72 14.64
N GLU A 75 3.78 5.87 14.12
CA GLU A 75 3.84 7.15 14.83
C GLU A 75 2.45 7.80 14.84
N GLU A 76 2.04 8.40 15.96
CA GLU A 76 0.84 9.24 16.01
C GLU A 76 1.25 10.71 15.85
N LEU A 77 0.71 11.36 14.82
CA LEU A 77 1.04 12.74 14.44
C LEU A 77 -0.20 13.62 14.59
N LEU A 78 -0.02 14.86 15.02
CA LEU A 78 -1.04 15.89 14.94
C LEU A 78 -0.80 16.72 13.68
N ILE A 79 -1.73 16.70 12.73
CA ILE A 79 -1.69 17.64 11.61
C ILE A 79 -1.88 19.04 12.19
N PRO A 80 -1.00 20.01 11.87
CA PRO A 80 -1.07 21.34 12.45
C PRO A 80 -2.41 22.02 12.13
N GLU A 81 -2.82 22.97 12.97
CA GLU A 81 -4.05 23.74 12.72
C GLU A 81 -3.90 24.68 11.50
N THR A 82 -2.67 25.16 11.27
CA THR A 82 -2.29 26.01 10.14
C THR A 82 -0.96 25.55 9.59
N PHE A 83 -0.82 25.52 8.26
CA PHE A 83 0.44 25.25 7.58
C PHE A 83 1.16 26.56 7.29
N ASP A 84 2.44 26.63 7.64
CA ASP A 84 3.34 27.71 7.23
C ASP A 84 4.13 27.33 5.97
N GLU A 85 5.00 28.23 5.52
CA GLU A 85 5.78 28.07 4.28
C GLU A 85 6.67 26.82 4.29
N THR A 86 7.06 26.29 5.46
CA THR A 86 7.92 25.11 5.57
C THR A 86 7.23 23.84 5.09
N TYR A 87 5.89 23.82 5.07
CA TYR A 87 5.10 22.69 4.60
C TYR A 87 4.81 22.72 3.10
N THR A 88 5.10 23.82 2.39
CA THR A 88 4.70 24.04 1.00
C THR A 88 5.07 22.85 0.10
N GLN A 89 6.34 22.44 0.11
CA GLN A 89 6.82 21.33 -0.71
C GLN A 89 6.14 20.01 -0.37
N TYR A 90 5.88 19.76 0.93
CA TYR A 90 5.21 18.53 1.35
C TYR A 90 3.73 18.54 0.95
N LEU A 91 3.03 19.67 1.09
CA LEU A 91 1.64 19.82 0.66
C LEU A 91 1.50 19.68 -0.85
N GLU A 92 2.41 20.25 -1.63
CA GLU A 92 2.46 20.09 -3.08
C GLU A 92 2.68 18.63 -3.47
N LEU A 93 3.62 17.94 -2.81
CA LEU A 93 3.87 16.51 -3.01
C LEU A 93 2.60 15.69 -2.75
N GLN A 94 1.92 15.92 -1.62
CA GLN A 94 0.69 15.19 -1.29
C GLN A 94 -0.45 15.52 -2.28
N SER A 95 -0.61 16.81 -2.63
CA SER A 95 -1.63 17.26 -3.58
C SER A 95 -1.43 16.69 -4.98
N SER A 96 -0.18 16.53 -5.43
CA SER A 96 0.14 15.91 -6.73
C SER A 96 -0.33 14.45 -6.83
N GLN A 97 -0.51 13.78 -5.69
CA GLN A 97 -1.01 12.41 -5.58
C GLN A 97 -2.53 12.35 -5.35
N GLY A 98 -3.21 13.50 -5.33
CA GLY A 98 -4.64 13.61 -5.04
C GLY A 98 -4.99 13.70 -3.56
N PHE A 99 -4.00 13.85 -2.67
CA PHE A 99 -4.22 14.00 -1.24
C PHE A 99 -4.31 15.47 -0.83
N ASP A 100 -5.32 15.81 -0.04
CA ASP A 100 -5.51 17.16 0.48
C ASP A 100 -5.46 17.15 2.01
N LEU A 101 -4.26 17.41 2.55
CA LEU A 101 -4.00 17.43 3.98
C LEU A 101 -4.70 18.58 4.71
N THR A 102 -5.09 19.66 4.00
CA THR A 102 -5.77 20.81 4.62
C THR A 102 -7.13 20.44 5.20
N LYS A 103 -7.77 19.39 4.68
CA LYS A 103 -9.02 18.82 5.21
C LYS A 103 -8.85 18.15 6.58
N TYR A 104 -7.61 17.90 7.01
CA TYR A 104 -7.28 17.17 8.22
C TYR A 104 -6.53 18.02 9.25
N CYS A 105 -6.52 19.36 9.11
CA CYS A 105 -5.95 20.26 10.11
C CYS A 105 -6.51 19.99 11.53
N GLY A 106 -5.62 19.97 12.52
CA GLY A 106 -5.94 19.67 13.92
C GLY A 106 -6.37 18.23 14.19
N LYS A 107 -6.26 17.31 13.21
CA LYS A 107 -6.57 15.89 13.41
C LYS A 107 -5.33 15.09 13.80
N ARG A 108 -5.52 14.13 14.70
CA ARG A 108 -4.51 13.09 14.97
C ARG A 108 -4.61 11.98 13.94
N VAL A 109 -3.48 11.62 13.36
CA VAL A 109 -3.34 10.64 12.28
C VAL A 109 -2.22 9.67 12.65
N LYS A 110 -2.20 8.49 12.02
CA LYS A 110 -1.10 7.54 12.19
C LYS A 110 -0.23 7.51 10.95
N ARG A 111 1.08 7.60 11.13
CA ARG A 111 2.07 7.30 10.09
C ARG A 111 2.55 5.88 10.25
N TYR A 112 2.46 5.09 9.19
CA TYR A 112 3.01 3.75 9.11
C TYR A 112 4.17 3.77 8.11
N ALA A 113 5.37 3.40 8.55
CA ALA A 113 6.55 3.31 7.70
C ALA A 113 6.89 1.84 7.42
N TYR A 114 6.98 1.46 6.15
CA TYR A 114 7.31 0.13 5.69
C TYR A 114 8.61 0.14 4.90
N THR A 115 9.50 -0.81 5.15
CA THR A 115 10.72 -0.99 4.35
C THR A 115 10.36 -1.51 2.96
N ILE A 116 10.77 -0.82 1.91
CA ILE A 116 10.64 -1.28 0.51
C ILE A 116 11.79 -2.24 0.18
N THR A 117 11.46 -3.34 -0.48
CA THR A 117 12.42 -4.38 -0.87
C THR A 117 12.66 -4.47 -2.37
N ASN A 118 11.90 -3.74 -3.18
CA ASN A 118 11.98 -3.77 -4.65
C ASN A 118 12.22 -2.38 -5.28
N TYR A 119 12.92 -1.47 -4.60
CA TYR A 119 13.19 -0.15 -5.16
C TYR A 119 14.01 -0.25 -6.46
N PRO A 120 13.61 0.36 -7.60
CA PRO A 120 14.14 0.02 -8.92
C PRO A 120 15.65 0.20 -9.11
N THR A 121 16.26 1.15 -8.41
CA THR A 121 17.70 1.45 -8.49
C THR A 121 18.56 0.52 -7.62
N GLY A 122 17.93 -0.35 -6.82
CA GLY A 122 18.60 -1.28 -5.91
C GLY A 122 19.06 -0.66 -4.57
N GLU A 123 18.67 0.60 -4.30
CA GLU A 123 18.93 1.24 -3.02
C GLU A 123 18.25 0.49 -1.86
N THR A 124 18.93 0.41 -0.73
CA THR A 124 18.42 -0.23 0.49
C THR A 124 18.06 0.80 1.55
N GLY A 125 17.18 0.43 2.49
CA GLY A 125 16.72 1.34 3.52
C GLY A 125 15.70 2.38 3.03
N VAL A 126 15.16 2.20 1.83
CA VAL A 126 14.04 3.00 1.31
C VAL A 126 12.76 2.60 2.04
N GLN A 127 11.95 3.59 2.44
CA GLN A 127 10.71 3.36 3.17
C GLN A 127 9.51 3.99 2.46
N ALA A 128 8.38 3.28 2.47
CA ALA A 128 7.07 3.84 2.15
C ALA A 128 6.36 4.28 3.44
N GLY A 129 6.03 5.56 3.53
CA GLY A 129 5.20 6.14 4.57
C GLY A 129 3.74 6.25 4.12
N LEU A 130 2.80 5.84 4.97
CA LEU A 130 1.37 6.07 4.80
C LEU A 130 0.83 6.87 5.98
N LEU A 131 0.20 8.03 5.70
CA LEU A 131 -0.60 8.77 6.66
C LEU A 131 -2.04 8.28 6.61
N VAL A 132 -2.51 7.72 7.71
CA VAL A 132 -3.85 7.14 7.82
C VAL A 132 -4.66 7.89 8.88
N TYR A 133 -5.81 8.43 8.45
CA TYR A 133 -6.82 8.97 9.35
C TYR A 133 -8.05 8.07 9.35
N LYS A 134 -8.39 7.52 10.53
CA LYS A 134 -9.40 6.47 10.67
C LYS A 134 -9.04 5.26 9.80
N ASN A 135 -9.70 5.10 8.64
CA ASN A 135 -9.52 3.98 7.71
C ASN A 135 -9.22 4.48 6.29
N THR A 136 -8.72 5.71 6.17
CA THR A 136 -8.47 6.37 4.90
C THR A 136 -7.01 6.80 4.86
N VAL A 137 -6.31 6.44 3.78
CA VAL A 137 -5.00 6.99 3.45
C VAL A 137 -5.20 8.44 3.01
N ILE A 138 -4.60 9.37 3.72
CA ILE A 138 -4.75 10.81 3.48
C ILE A 138 -3.45 11.44 2.98
N GLY A 139 -2.40 10.64 2.83
CA GLY A 139 -1.08 11.05 2.39
C GLY A 139 -0.13 9.85 2.37
N GLY A 140 0.95 9.98 1.63
CA GLY A 140 2.03 9.03 1.65
C GLY A 140 3.24 9.49 0.84
N GLU A 141 4.37 8.86 1.12
CA GLU A 141 5.63 9.18 0.49
C GLU A 141 6.52 7.95 0.42
N VAL A 142 7.47 7.95 -0.51
CA VAL A 142 8.62 7.05 -0.50
C VAL A 142 9.86 7.88 -0.21
N LEU A 143 10.67 7.46 0.75
CA LEU A 143 11.85 8.22 1.17
C LEU A 143 13.06 7.32 1.45
N SER A 144 14.24 7.89 1.26
CA SER A 144 15.52 7.34 1.72
C SER A 144 16.14 8.31 2.73
N SER A 145 16.52 7.83 3.92
CA SER A 145 17.14 8.65 4.97
C SER A 145 18.67 8.73 4.87
N GLN A 146 19.26 8.29 3.75
CA GLN A 146 20.69 8.39 3.51
C GLN A 146 21.11 9.85 3.25
N LEU A 147 22.42 10.14 3.27
CA LEU A 147 22.95 11.52 3.10
C LEU A 147 22.51 12.17 1.79
N ASP A 148 22.51 11.39 0.70
CA ASP A 148 21.99 11.79 -0.62
C ASP A 148 20.57 11.23 -0.84
N GLY A 149 19.80 11.14 0.25
CA GLY A 149 18.45 10.62 0.27
C GLY A 149 17.47 11.47 -0.51
N PHE A 150 16.27 10.93 -0.68
CA PHE A 150 15.23 11.53 -1.51
C PHE A 150 13.87 11.36 -0.86
N ILE A 151 12.90 12.10 -1.40
CA ILE A 151 11.48 11.91 -1.13
C ILE A 151 10.70 12.05 -2.44
N HIS A 152 9.77 11.14 -2.69
CA HIS A 152 8.82 11.25 -3.80
C HIS A 152 7.47 10.62 -3.44
N GLY A 153 6.50 10.72 -4.34
CA GLY A 153 5.16 10.16 -4.12
C GLY A 153 5.12 8.64 -4.20
N LEU A 154 3.98 8.03 -3.88
CA LEU A 154 3.81 6.58 -3.88
C LEU A 154 3.88 5.93 -5.27
N ALA A 155 3.74 6.70 -6.36
CA ALA A 155 3.91 6.15 -7.70
C ALA A 155 5.33 5.61 -7.90
N LEU A 156 5.42 4.38 -8.40
CA LEU A 156 6.70 3.75 -8.73
C LEU A 156 7.43 4.60 -9.77
N PRO A 157 8.68 5.03 -9.52
CA PRO A 157 9.43 5.85 -10.46
C PRO A 157 9.70 5.04 -11.74
N GLN A 158 9.54 5.69 -12.90
CA GLN A 158 9.93 5.08 -14.17
C GLN A 158 11.45 5.18 -14.31
N SER A 159 12.10 4.02 -14.53
CA SER A 159 13.54 3.88 -14.78
C SER A 159 13.98 4.53 -16.08
#